data_AF-A0A355SY27-F1
#
_entry.id   AF-A0A355SY27-F1
#
_cell.length_a   1.000
_cell.length_b   1.000
_cell.length_c   1.000
_cell.angle_alpha   90.00
_cell.angle_beta   90.00
_cell.angle_gamma   90.00
#
_symmetry.space_group_name_H-M   'P 1'
#
loop_
_entity.id
_entity.type
_entity.pdbx_description
1 polymer ?
#
loop_
_entity_poly.entity_id
_entity_poly.type
_entity_poly.pdbx_seq_one_letter_code
_entity_poly.pdbx_strand_id
1 'polypeptide(L)'
;MVSSSKAPPIFDRSFLLELAGGLVFKQGERLFETGAVTAVKWECPVLSGTVKGVDEPYAPDLNLRSTVFAVNRCNCIDGRRRKVCAHAVAIALHYQALQREQANAARPHPDFVPEPEPEPEAPKPRGLRSVKLAADGDKLRMLVFLPPNFEAAAERDAIVVKLDAAAGREIVPLNKLSPTRSYQASAPQLAALALVESWCGGKLASLLQLTGGRLRRLLDLLVDEPTIYWVKKPNAPIDWQDAKLPGVHEFLKTASAQEVAEDTAQQAEAPIAVVDAPQRPTFKRNISLREKSKPNPRRIAEARVQGTWKTRAGDYPVAKSVADSMANYPANRLVVDGSPNFIAIRLPSGRDDESIKPLRNILKLEGFQLEPSNRKWWLRDRHKALNFLAAHWKALREQWGALFTDSFEAKLAHVELSELSIETQEEGGRFALDVTLSKGGDETAVRRAIATGRSYVEGDDSDNKITLLDQASVQRLHQIERAVSGQADRPFTPTFSKRLDTQELLDVEDLLDEMVEGWQPPQAWQDRSRALKQVGALEAAPVRPAFDSILRTYQRIGVAWLWHLYRHDLGGILADEMGLGKTLQALALIECVRTTQAEPMPALVVCPASLVENWMREAGRFVPGL
;
A
#
# COMPACT_ATOMS: atom_id res chain seq x y z
N MET A 1 39.00 -17.27 -7.89
CA MET A 1 37.71 -16.60 -8.12
C MET A 1 37.35 -15.88 -6.83
N VAL A 2 37.52 -14.55 -6.82
CA VAL A 2 37.35 -13.69 -5.65
C VAL A 2 35.87 -13.31 -5.59
N SER A 3 35.12 -13.90 -4.65
CA SER A 3 33.74 -13.48 -4.36
C SER A 3 33.78 -12.28 -3.42
N SER A 4 33.73 -11.07 -3.97
CA SER A 4 33.55 -9.84 -3.20
C SER A 4 32.10 -9.75 -2.68
N SER A 5 31.89 -10.00 -1.39
CA SER A 5 30.59 -9.81 -0.74
C SER A 5 30.27 -8.32 -0.61
N LYS A 6 29.45 -7.77 -1.49
CA LYS A 6 28.93 -6.39 -1.34
C LYS A 6 27.86 -6.38 -0.23
N ALA A 7 27.90 -5.38 0.65
CA ALA A 7 26.93 -5.26 1.73
C ALA A 7 25.50 -5.09 1.16
N PRO A 8 24.47 -5.65 1.83
CA PRO A 8 23.07 -5.44 1.44
C PRO A 8 22.72 -3.95 1.44
N PRO A 9 21.90 -3.48 0.49
CA PRO A 9 21.34 -2.14 0.55
C PRO A 9 20.42 -1.98 1.76
N ILE A 10 20.26 -0.75 2.23
CA ILE A 10 19.30 -0.43 3.29
C ILE A 10 17.91 -0.42 2.66
N PHE A 11 17.03 -1.32 3.08
CA PHE A 11 15.67 -1.43 2.59
C PHE A 11 14.75 -0.49 3.37
N ASP A 12 14.95 0.82 3.21
CA ASP A 12 14.06 1.83 3.77
C ASP A 12 12.80 2.03 2.92
N ARG A 13 11.85 2.79 3.48
CA ARG A 13 10.53 3.01 2.86
C ARG A 13 10.66 3.70 1.49
N SER A 14 11.55 4.68 1.37
CA SER A 14 11.82 5.39 0.11
C SER A 14 12.34 4.45 -0.97
N PHE A 15 13.35 3.64 -0.63
CA PHE A 15 13.99 2.70 -1.55
C PHE A 15 13.01 1.63 -2.05
N LEU A 16 12.17 1.08 -1.18
CA LEU A 16 11.19 0.05 -1.57
C LEU A 16 10.00 0.62 -2.35
N LEU A 17 9.62 1.88 -2.11
CA LEU A 17 8.62 2.58 -2.90
C LEU A 17 9.11 2.87 -4.32
N GLU A 18 10.39 3.23 -4.48
CA GLU A 18 11.04 3.41 -5.78
C GLU A 18 11.21 2.07 -6.53
N LEU A 19 11.51 0.98 -5.80
CA LEU A 19 11.72 -0.35 -6.36
C LEU A 19 10.45 -1.06 -6.86
N ALA A 20 9.31 -0.88 -6.18
CA ALA A 20 8.09 -1.66 -6.42
C ALA A 20 6.84 -0.80 -6.72
N GLY A 21 6.89 0.51 -6.47
CA GLY A 21 5.75 1.40 -6.59
C GLY A 21 4.80 1.36 -5.37
N GLY A 22 4.05 2.43 -5.17
CA GLY A 22 3.28 2.67 -3.94
C GLY A 22 2.17 1.66 -3.62
N LEU A 23 1.53 1.09 -4.64
CA LEU A 23 0.44 0.13 -4.46
C LEU A 23 0.96 -1.25 -4.03
N VAL A 24 2.04 -1.72 -4.67
CA VAL A 24 2.73 -2.97 -4.32
C VAL A 24 3.39 -2.87 -2.95
N PHE A 25 3.94 -1.71 -2.61
CA PHE A 25 4.49 -1.46 -1.28
C PHE A 25 3.43 -1.59 -0.18
N LYS A 26 2.26 -0.96 -0.32
CA LYS A 26 1.18 -1.08 0.69
C LYS A 26 0.67 -2.52 0.82
N GLN A 27 0.64 -3.28 -0.27
CA GLN A 27 0.29 -4.70 -0.23
C GLN A 27 1.37 -5.53 0.46
N GLY A 28 2.66 -5.24 0.20
CA GLY A 28 3.79 -5.86 0.88
C GLY A 28 3.88 -5.51 2.36
N GLU A 29 3.56 -4.27 2.72
CA GLU A 29 3.49 -3.79 4.10
C GLU A 29 2.39 -4.52 4.87
N ARG A 30 1.20 -4.69 4.29
CA ARG A 30 0.14 -5.53 4.89
C ARG A 30 0.58 -6.99 5.05
N LEU A 31 1.29 -7.56 4.08
CA LEU A 31 1.84 -8.92 4.18
C LEU A 31 2.91 -9.03 5.28
N PHE A 32 3.71 -7.99 5.48
CA PHE A 32 4.69 -7.90 6.56
C PHE A 32 4.01 -7.74 7.94
N GLU A 33 3.02 -6.85 8.06
CA GLU A 33 2.26 -6.60 9.30
C GLU A 33 1.44 -7.82 9.72
N THR A 34 0.91 -8.57 8.75
CA THR A 34 0.20 -9.83 9.01
C THR A 34 1.17 -11.00 9.29
N GLY A 35 2.47 -10.79 9.19
CA GLY A 35 3.50 -11.81 9.44
C GLY A 35 3.52 -12.92 8.40
N ALA A 36 3.10 -12.64 7.16
CA ALA A 36 3.01 -13.65 6.10
C ALA A 36 4.38 -14.13 5.59
N VAL A 37 5.46 -13.37 5.83
CA VAL A 37 6.84 -13.73 5.47
C VAL A 37 7.39 -14.73 6.48
N THR A 38 7.74 -15.92 6.01
CA THR A 38 8.19 -17.02 6.86
C THR A 38 9.71 -17.14 6.95
N ALA A 39 10.40 -16.73 5.90
CA ALA A 39 11.85 -16.69 5.89
C ALA A 39 12.33 -15.64 4.91
N VAL A 40 13.44 -14.98 5.26
CA VAL A 40 14.20 -14.17 4.32
C VAL A 40 15.68 -14.41 4.52
N LYS A 41 16.41 -14.44 3.41
CA LYS A 41 17.85 -14.62 3.39
C LYS A 41 18.43 -13.69 2.34
N TRP A 42 19.48 -12.98 2.73
CA TRP A 42 20.29 -12.21 1.79
C TRP A 42 21.56 -13.00 1.48
N GLU A 43 21.68 -13.41 0.23
CA GLU A 43 22.88 -13.99 -0.34
C GLU A 43 23.28 -13.13 -1.53
N CYS A 44 24.17 -12.15 -1.30
CA CYS A 44 24.54 -11.14 -2.29
C CYS A 44 24.74 -11.77 -3.70
N PRO A 45 24.08 -11.25 -4.76
CA PRO A 45 23.22 -10.04 -4.80
C PRO A 45 21.72 -10.30 -4.57
N VAL A 46 21.35 -11.45 -4.03
CA VAL A 46 19.98 -11.98 -4.07
C VAL A 46 19.33 -11.99 -2.69
N LEU A 47 18.13 -11.43 -2.62
CA LEU A 47 17.23 -11.52 -1.49
C LEU A 47 16.18 -12.59 -1.79
N SER A 48 16.32 -13.76 -1.20
CA SER A 48 15.35 -14.84 -1.33
C SER A 48 14.50 -14.97 -0.09
N GLY A 49 13.24 -15.35 -0.25
CA GLY A 49 12.35 -15.55 0.88
C GLY A 49 11.12 -16.37 0.52
N THR A 50 10.33 -16.68 1.54
CA THR A 50 9.07 -17.41 1.41
C THR A 50 7.95 -16.63 2.09
N VAL A 51 6.80 -16.56 1.42
CA VAL A 51 5.62 -15.81 1.86
C VAL A 51 4.39 -16.71 1.75
N LYS A 52 3.58 -16.82 2.80
CA LYS A 52 2.38 -17.68 2.81
C LYS A 52 1.31 -17.15 1.83
N GLY A 53 0.86 -18.00 0.92
CA GLY A 53 -0.29 -17.77 0.03
C GLY A 53 -1.52 -18.56 0.47
N VAL A 54 -2.66 -18.32 -0.20
CA VAL A 54 -3.96 -18.93 0.12
C VAL A 54 -4.00 -20.42 -0.22
N ASP A 55 -3.45 -20.79 -1.39
CA ASP A 55 -3.42 -22.18 -1.87
C ASP A 55 -2.00 -22.77 -1.86
N GLU A 56 -0.99 -22.01 -2.29
CA GLU A 56 0.43 -22.41 -2.30
C GLU A 56 1.33 -21.27 -1.78
N PRO A 57 2.48 -21.59 -1.16
CA PRO A 57 3.42 -20.58 -0.68
C PRO A 57 4.11 -19.88 -1.85
N TYR A 58 4.25 -18.56 -1.73
CA TYR A 58 5.00 -17.76 -2.67
C TYR A 58 6.48 -17.74 -2.32
N ALA A 59 7.35 -18.01 -3.29
CA ALA A 59 8.80 -18.02 -3.09
C ALA A 59 9.45 -16.89 -3.92
N PRO A 60 9.43 -15.64 -3.44
CA PRO A 60 10.13 -14.54 -4.10
C PRO A 60 11.64 -14.65 -3.96
N ASP A 61 12.31 -14.50 -5.10
CA ASP A 61 13.75 -14.52 -5.24
C ASP A 61 14.19 -13.25 -6.00
N LEU A 62 14.57 -12.23 -5.23
CA LEU A 62 14.80 -10.86 -5.69
C LEU A 62 16.29 -10.60 -5.86
N ASN A 63 16.76 -10.63 -7.10
CA ASN A 63 18.16 -10.38 -7.45
C ASN A 63 18.42 -8.87 -7.65
N LEU A 64 19.21 -8.26 -6.78
CA LEU A 64 19.58 -6.85 -6.77
C LEU A 64 21.06 -6.68 -7.14
N ARG A 65 21.38 -6.93 -8.41
CA ARG A 65 22.76 -6.71 -8.93
C ARG A 65 23.14 -5.23 -8.93
N SER A 66 22.17 -4.34 -9.11
CA SER A 66 22.30 -2.89 -8.92
C SER A 66 21.02 -2.34 -8.30
N THR A 67 21.09 -1.14 -7.73
CA THR A 67 19.92 -0.42 -7.17
C THR A 67 18.89 -0.03 -8.24
N VAL A 68 19.26 -0.12 -9.53
CA VAL A 68 18.42 0.23 -10.68
C VAL A 68 17.82 -1.02 -11.36
N PHE A 69 18.48 -2.18 -11.23
CA PHE A 69 18.03 -3.42 -11.88
C PHE A 69 17.77 -4.51 -10.85
N ALA A 70 16.48 -4.71 -10.58
CA ALA A 70 15.95 -5.75 -9.70
C ALA A 70 15.20 -6.81 -10.52
N VAL A 71 15.67 -8.05 -10.50
CA VAL A 71 14.99 -9.17 -11.16
C VAL A 71 14.35 -10.05 -10.09
N ASN A 72 13.03 -10.06 -10.06
CA ASN A 72 12.27 -10.88 -9.14
C ASN A 72 11.82 -12.18 -9.81
N ARG A 73 12.09 -13.33 -9.19
CA ARG A 73 11.52 -14.61 -9.58
C ARG A 73 10.61 -15.08 -8.46
N CYS A 74 9.31 -14.97 -8.70
CA CYS A 74 8.29 -15.43 -7.77
C CYS A 74 7.21 -16.18 -8.55
N ASN A 75 6.60 -17.19 -7.95
CA ASN A 75 5.52 -17.99 -8.54
C ASN A 75 4.16 -17.27 -8.63
N CYS A 76 4.04 -16.05 -8.09
CA CYS A 76 2.88 -15.16 -8.29
C CYS A 76 2.83 -14.56 -9.71
N ILE A 77 1.69 -14.02 -10.13
CA ILE A 77 1.47 -13.48 -11.49
C ILE A 77 2.52 -12.41 -11.85
N ASP A 78 2.81 -11.48 -10.94
CA ASP A 78 3.79 -10.41 -11.16
C ASP A 78 5.24 -10.94 -11.19
N GLY A 79 5.53 -11.94 -10.36
CA GLY A 79 6.83 -12.62 -10.34
C GLY A 79 7.12 -13.46 -11.57
N ARG A 80 6.09 -14.07 -12.18
CA ARG A 80 6.22 -14.80 -13.46
C ARG A 80 6.54 -13.86 -14.62
N ARG A 81 6.07 -12.61 -14.54
CA ARG A 81 6.41 -11.51 -15.46
C ARG A 81 7.74 -10.84 -15.12
N ARG A 82 8.48 -11.36 -14.13
CA ARG A 82 9.76 -10.85 -13.60
C ARG A 82 9.69 -9.45 -12.97
N LYS A 83 8.49 -8.98 -12.62
CA LYS A 83 8.28 -7.70 -11.91
C LYS A 83 8.43 -7.89 -10.40
N VAL A 84 8.88 -6.84 -9.71
CA VAL A 84 8.93 -6.83 -8.24
C VAL A 84 7.50 -6.89 -7.71
N CYS A 85 7.19 -7.94 -6.97
CA CYS A 85 5.84 -8.19 -6.45
C CYS A 85 5.74 -7.85 -4.96
N ALA A 86 4.52 -7.80 -4.44
CA ALA A 86 4.28 -7.48 -3.02
C ALA A 86 4.99 -8.45 -2.06
N HIS A 87 5.14 -9.71 -2.47
CA HIS A 87 5.89 -10.73 -1.72
C HIS A 87 7.39 -10.38 -1.63
N ALA A 88 7.99 -9.87 -2.71
CA ALA A 88 9.40 -9.46 -2.73
C ALA A 88 9.64 -8.22 -1.85
N VAL A 89 8.67 -7.31 -1.76
CA VAL A 89 8.75 -6.14 -0.86
C VAL A 89 8.61 -6.55 0.60
N ALA A 90 7.68 -7.47 0.90
CA ALA A 90 7.45 -7.94 2.26
C ALA A 90 8.71 -8.61 2.84
N ILE A 91 9.42 -9.41 2.03
CA ILE A 91 10.68 -10.03 2.48
C ILE A 91 11.78 -8.98 2.74
N ALA A 92 11.83 -7.90 1.97
CA ALA A 92 12.82 -6.83 2.14
C ALA A 92 12.61 -6.01 3.42
N LEU A 93 11.35 -5.67 3.74
CA LEU A 93 11.00 -5.02 5.01
C LEU A 93 11.37 -5.89 6.21
N HIS A 94 11.12 -7.20 6.11
CA HIS A 94 11.47 -8.16 7.14
C HIS A 94 12.98 -8.25 7.36
N TYR A 95 13.78 -8.20 6.29
CA TYR A 95 15.25 -8.18 6.39
C TYR A 95 15.79 -6.94 7.11
N GLN A 96 15.21 -5.76 6.88
CA GLN A 96 15.67 -4.50 7.50
C GLN A 96 15.35 -4.41 9.00
N ALA A 97 14.23 -4.95 9.44
CA ALA A 97 13.86 -4.99 10.86
C ALA A 97 14.88 -5.79 11.68
N LEU A 98 15.30 -6.95 11.16
CA LEU A 98 16.31 -7.81 11.78
C LEU A 98 17.67 -7.11 11.97
N GLN A 99 18.07 -6.22 11.06
CA GLN A 99 19.32 -5.46 11.17
C GLN A 99 19.28 -4.39 12.28
N ARG A 100 18.12 -3.76 12.55
CA ARG A 100 18.00 -2.71 13.58
C ARG A 100 18.02 -3.28 15.00
N GLU A 101 17.41 -4.44 15.19
CA GLU A 101 17.46 -5.16 16.48
C GLU A 101 18.89 -5.53 16.85
N GLN A 102 19.73 -5.89 15.87
CA GLN A 102 21.15 -6.19 16.09
C GLN A 102 21.97 -4.97 16.55
N ALA A 103 21.61 -3.75 16.15
CA ALA A 103 22.36 -2.53 16.47
C ALA A 103 22.09 -1.96 17.88
N ASN A 104 20.86 -2.12 18.41
CA ASN A 104 20.47 -1.54 19.70
C ASN A 104 21.04 -2.28 20.92
N ALA A 105 21.52 -3.50 20.75
CA ALA A 105 21.99 -4.37 21.82
C ALA A 105 23.35 -3.97 22.45
N ALA A 106 23.88 -2.75 22.23
CA ALA A 106 25.29 -2.42 22.47
C ALA A 106 25.67 -1.45 23.65
N ARG A 107 24.81 -1.03 24.65
CA ARG A 107 25.17 -0.01 25.72
C ARG A 107 24.42 -0.08 27.13
N PRO A 108 25.04 0.11 28.37
CA PRO A 108 24.36 0.24 29.75
C PRO A 108 24.86 1.31 30.85
N HIS A 109 24.22 1.49 32.09
CA HIS A 109 24.31 2.67 33.09
C HIS A 109 24.13 2.45 34.70
N PRO A 110 24.42 3.41 35.67
CA PRO A 110 24.56 3.19 37.19
C PRO A 110 24.15 4.33 38.34
N ASP A 111 23.51 4.04 39.57
CA ASP A 111 23.46 4.29 41.14
C ASP A 111 23.33 5.55 42.03
N PHE A 112 22.46 5.43 43.09
CA PHE A 112 22.52 6.09 44.44
C PHE A 112 21.55 5.56 45.58
N VAL A 113 21.81 5.67 46.91
CA VAL A 113 20.83 5.38 48.04
C VAL A 113 20.93 6.31 49.31
N PRO A 114 19.83 6.72 50.03
CA PRO A 114 19.79 7.23 51.44
C PRO A 114 18.68 6.67 52.45
N GLU A 115 18.68 7.05 53.76
CA GLU A 115 18.02 6.47 55.02
C GLU A 115 17.18 7.47 55.93
N PRO A 116 16.44 7.12 57.04
CA PRO A 116 15.39 6.09 57.31
C PRO A 116 14.11 6.56 58.15
N GLU A 117 12.86 6.19 57.77
CA GLU A 117 11.54 6.58 58.39
C GLU A 117 10.68 5.35 58.87
N PRO A 118 9.67 5.46 59.78
CA PRO A 118 9.03 4.34 60.51
C PRO A 118 8.42 3.27 59.61
N GLU A 119 8.60 1.98 60.00
CA GLU A 119 8.30 0.81 59.15
C GLU A 119 6.91 0.93 58.52
N PRO A 120 6.84 1.17 57.20
CA PRO A 120 5.59 1.40 56.53
C PRO A 120 4.75 0.13 56.65
N GLU A 121 3.45 0.28 56.97
CA GLU A 121 2.46 -0.74 56.60
C GLU A 121 2.84 -1.22 55.20
N ALA A 122 3.15 -2.53 55.08
CA ALA A 122 3.55 -3.15 53.83
C ALA A 122 2.70 -2.51 52.75
N PRO A 123 3.32 -1.73 51.83
CA PRO A 123 2.58 -0.80 50.99
C PRO A 123 1.46 -1.61 50.39
N LYS A 124 0.20 -1.31 50.76
CA LYS A 124 -0.95 -1.98 50.15
C LYS A 124 -0.63 -1.95 48.68
N PRO A 125 -0.39 -3.12 48.04
CA PRO A 125 0.29 -3.16 46.76
C PRO A 125 -0.47 -2.20 45.90
N ARG A 126 0.21 -1.12 45.49
CA ARG A 126 -0.45 -0.08 44.69
C ARG A 126 -1.08 -0.85 43.55
N GLY A 127 -2.41 -0.83 43.52
CA GLY A 127 -3.14 -1.69 42.60
C GLY A 127 -2.60 -1.44 41.20
N LEU A 128 -2.40 -2.52 40.44
CA LEU A 128 -1.93 -2.43 39.06
C LEU A 128 -2.73 -1.35 38.34
N ARG A 129 -2.07 -0.33 37.79
CA ARG A 129 -2.75 0.78 37.12
C ARG A 129 -3.43 0.30 35.84
N SER A 130 -2.85 -0.71 35.21
CA SER A 130 -3.30 -1.30 33.95
C SER A 130 -4.41 -2.35 34.09
N VAL A 131 -4.63 -2.94 35.27
CA VAL A 131 -5.54 -4.09 35.45
C VAL A 131 -6.34 -4.01 36.77
N LYS A 132 -7.65 -4.29 36.72
CA LYS A 132 -8.52 -4.26 37.91
C LYS A 132 -8.37 -5.53 38.75
N LEU A 133 -8.12 -5.37 40.04
CA LEU A 133 -8.03 -6.48 41.00
C LEU A 133 -9.30 -6.53 41.84
N ALA A 134 -9.93 -7.71 41.93
CA ALA A 134 -11.08 -7.95 42.79
C ALA A 134 -11.06 -9.39 43.33
N ALA A 135 -11.58 -9.60 44.53
CA ALA A 135 -11.57 -10.91 45.19
C ALA A 135 -12.44 -11.96 44.49
N ASP A 136 -13.38 -11.53 43.64
CA ASP A 136 -14.29 -12.34 42.82
C ASP A 136 -13.87 -12.42 41.34
N GLY A 137 -12.65 -11.99 41.01
CA GLY A 137 -12.11 -11.96 39.64
C GLY A 137 -11.56 -13.29 39.12
N ASP A 138 -11.27 -13.34 37.81
CA ASP A 138 -10.69 -14.51 37.15
C ASP A 138 -9.28 -14.79 37.71
N LYS A 139 -8.98 -16.06 38.01
CA LYS A 139 -7.66 -16.47 38.50
C LYS A 139 -6.58 -16.17 37.46
N LEU A 140 -5.60 -15.37 37.87
CA LEU A 140 -4.49 -14.92 37.06
C LEU A 140 -3.20 -15.54 37.58
N ARG A 141 -2.47 -16.24 36.71
CA ARG A 141 -1.15 -16.77 37.01
C ARG A 141 -0.13 -16.20 36.04
N MET A 142 0.91 -15.56 36.57
CA MET A 142 2.02 -15.06 35.78
C MET A 142 2.90 -16.22 35.30
N LEU A 143 3.31 -16.18 34.04
CA LEU A 143 4.20 -17.15 33.42
C LEU A 143 5.44 -16.43 32.90
N VAL A 144 6.60 -16.79 33.44
CA VAL A 144 7.89 -16.18 33.14
C VAL A 144 8.71 -17.18 32.34
N PHE A 145 9.02 -16.86 31.09
CA PHE A 145 9.82 -17.73 30.24
C PHE A 145 11.23 -17.17 30.07
N LEU A 146 12.20 -17.96 30.54
CA LEU A 146 13.62 -17.67 30.46
C LEU A 146 14.18 -18.08 29.09
N PRO A 147 15.04 -17.24 28.49
CA PRO A 147 15.59 -17.49 27.18
C PRO A 147 16.53 -18.72 27.21
N PRO A 148 16.59 -19.50 26.13
CA PRO A 148 17.34 -20.75 26.12
C PRO A 148 18.86 -20.59 26.07
N ASN A 149 19.35 -19.38 25.81
CA ASN A 149 20.77 -19.02 25.84
C ASN A 149 21.05 -18.17 27.08
N PHE A 150 20.54 -18.63 28.24
CA PHE A 150 20.52 -17.86 29.47
C PHE A 150 21.90 -17.44 29.96
N GLU A 151 22.85 -18.37 30.00
CA GLU A 151 24.24 -18.14 30.42
C GLU A 151 24.90 -17.00 29.62
N ALA A 152 24.86 -17.09 28.29
CA ALA A 152 25.40 -16.04 27.40
C ALA A 152 24.59 -14.73 27.43
N ALA A 153 23.33 -14.76 27.85
CA ALA A 153 22.50 -13.56 28.03
C ALA A 153 22.75 -12.88 29.39
N ALA A 154 23.03 -13.67 30.43
CA ALA A 154 23.36 -13.21 31.77
C ALA A 154 24.79 -12.65 31.84
N GLU A 155 25.75 -13.21 31.09
CA GLU A 155 27.10 -12.64 30.95
C GLU A 155 27.09 -11.24 30.30
N ARG A 156 26.16 -11.02 29.35
CA ARG A 156 25.95 -9.74 28.66
C ARG A 156 24.96 -8.82 29.38
N ASP A 157 24.45 -9.25 30.53
CA ASP A 157 23.52 -8.52 31.40
C ASP A 157 22.26 -7.99 30.68
N ALA A 158 21.80 -8.74 29.67
CA ALA A 158 20.72 -8.37 28.77
C ALA A 158 19.81 -9.57 28.52
N ILE A 159 19.04 -9.94 29.55
CA ILE A 159 18.23 -11.15 29.57
C ILE A 159 16.81 -10.82 29.12
N VAL A 160 16.46 -11.22 27.89
CA VAL A 160 15.10 -11.05 27.37
C VAL A 160 14.20 -12.13 27.95
N VAL A 161 13.29 -11.71 28.82
CA VAL A 161 12.31 -12.54 29.50
C VAL A 161 10.94 -12.30 28.89
N LYS A 162 10.24 -13.39 28.57
CA LYS A 162 8.86 -13.32 28.11
C LYS A 162 7.91 -13.52 29.28
N LEU A 163 6.93 -12.63 29.39
CA LEU A 163 5.90 -12.62 30.42
C LEU A 163 4.53 -12.81 29.77
N ASP A 164 3.93 -13.97 30.01
CA ASP A 164 2.54 -14.22 29.68
C ASP A 164 1.73 -14.35 30.98
N ALA A 165 0.40 -14.30 30.88
CA ALA A 165 -0.48 -14.59 31.99
C ALA A 165 -1.54 -15.62 31.58
N ALA A 166 -1.70 -16.65 32.41
CA ALA A 166 -2.85 -17.53 32.34
C ALA A 166 -4.01 -16.88 33.10
N ALA A 167 -4.99 -16.37 32.37
CA ALA A 167 -6.20 -15.77 32.90
C ALA A 167 -7.38 -16.71 32.68
N GLY A 168 -7.80 -17.46 33.70
CA GLY A 168 -8.82 -18.50 33.57
C GLY A 168 -8.37 -19.68 32.69
N ARG A 169 -8.95 -19.85 31.50
CA ARG A 169 -8.64 -20.95 30.56
C ARG A 169 -7.72 -20.56 29.40
N GLU A 170 -7.34 -19.29 29.31
CA GLU A 170 -6.56 -18.77 28.18
C GLU A 170 -5.23 -18.21 28.67
N ILE A 171 -4.16 -18.52 27.94
CA ILE A 171 -2.84 -17.92 28.15
C ILE A 171 -2.74 -16.73 27.19
N VAL A 172 -2.67 -15.53 27.77
CA VAL A 172 -2.68 -14.28 27.03
C VAL A 172 -1.39 -13.53 27.38
N PRO A 173 -0.72 -12.90 26.40
CA PRO A 173 0.40 -12.01 26.67
C PRO A 173 0.04 -10.94 27.70
N LEU A 174 0.94 -10.64 28.63
CA LEU A 174 0.63 -9.79 29.78
C LEU A 174 0.13 -8.38 29.41
N ASN A 175 0.56 -7.86 28.25
CA ASN A 175 0.13 -6.58 27.68
C ASN A 175 -1.27 -6.58 27.04
N LYS A 176 -1.86 -7.75 26.82
CA LYS A 176 -3.19 -7.95 26.23
C LYS A 176 -4.26 -8.30 27.27
N LEU A 177 -3.92 -8.26 28.56
CA LEU A 177 -4.90 -8.41 29.64
C LEU A 177 -5.98 -7.32 29.53
N SER A 178 -7.25 -7.72 29.69
CA SER A 178 -8.37 -6.83 29.44
C SER A 178 -8.57 -5.87 30.61
N PRO A 179 -8.51 -4.54 30.42
CA PRO A 179 -8.68 -3.57 31.51
C PRO A 179 -10.12 -3.52 32.06
N THR A 180 -11.06 -4.20 31.40
CA THR A 180 -12.48 -4.30 31.78
C THR A 180 -12.81 -5.50 32.66
N ARG A 181 -11.91 -6.50 32.75
CA ARG A 181 -12.10 -7.70 33.58
C ARG A 181 -11.38 -7.56 34.92
N SER A 182 -11.93 -8.16 35.97
CA SER A 182 -11.30 -8.25 37.28
C SER A 182 -10.51 -9.55 37.40
N TYR A 183 -9.33 -9.46 38.00
CA TYR A 183 -8.41 -10.60 38.14
C TYR A 183 -7.98 -10.80 39.60
N GLN A 184 -7.69 -12.05 39.97
CA GLN A 184 -7.18 -12.43 41.28
C GLN A 184 -5.87 -13.22 41.13
N ALA A 185 -4.77 -12.74 41.74
CA ALA A 185 -3.46 -13.40 41.73
C ALA A 185 -2.91 -13.54 43.17
N SER A 186 -1.92 -14.41 43.38
CA SER A 186 -1.26 -14.57 44.69
C SER A 186 -0.42 -13.34 45.06
N ALA A 187 -0.22 -13.09 46.35
CA ALA A 187 0.52 -11.91 46.81
C ALA A 187 1.95 -11.79 46.21
N PRO A 188 2.74 -12.87 46.07
CA PRO A 188 4.05 -12.80 45.41
C PRO A 188 3.96 -12.45 43.91
N GLN A 189 2.95 -13.00 43.22
CA GLN A 189 2.73 -12.71 41.79
C GLN A 189 2.22 -11.29 41.57
N LEU A 190 1.40 -10.74 42.47
CA LEU A 190 0.98 -9.34 42.43
C LEU A 190 2.16 -8.39 42.63
N ALA A 191 3.08 -8.72 43.53
CA ALA A 191 4.31 -7.95 43.73
C ALA A 191 5.22 -7.99 42.48
N ALA A 192 5.37 -9.17 41.86
CA ALA A 192 6.13 -9.33 40.62
C ALA A 192 5.49 -8.55 39.43
N LEU A 193 4.16 -8.55 39.32
CA LEU A 193 3.45 -7.78 38.29
C LEU A 193 3.56 -6.27 38.50
N ALA A 194 3.46 -5.80 39.74
CA ALA A 194 3.63 -4.39 40.07
C ALA A 194 5.05 -3.91 39.77
N LEU A 195 6.06 -4.77 40.03
CA LEU A 195 7.44 -4.48 39.69
C LEU A 195 7.63 -4.33 38.17
N VAL A 196 7.08 -5.28 37.40
CA VAL A 196 7.08 -5.24 35.93
C VAL A 196 6.37 -4.00 35.37
N GLU A 197 5.25 -3.60 35.97
CA GLU A 197 4.51 -2.40 35.56
C GLU A 197 5.30 -1.12 35.86
N SER A 198 6.04 -1.07 36.97
CA SER A 198 6.89 0.06 37.32
C SER A 198 8.02 0.28 36.31
N TRP A 199 8.66 -0.80 35.85
CA TRP A 199 9.69 -0.75 34.81
C TRP A 199 9.18 -0.28 33.45
N CYS A 200 7.87 -0.37 33.23
CA CYS A 200 7.22 -0.06 31.96
C CYS A 200 6.38 1.23 32.00
N GLY A 201 6.57 2.07 33.03
CA GLY A 201 5.90 3.37 33.14
C GLY A 201 4.38 3.27 33.32
N GLY A 202 3.88 2.24 34.03
CA GLY A 202 2.45 2.10 34.34
C GLY A 202 1.65 1.23 33.37
N LYS A 203 2.31 0.46 32.49
CA LYS A 203 1.68 -0.53 31.60
C LYS A 203 2.37 -1.88 31.75
N LEU A 204 1.65 -2.98 31.53
CA LEU A 204 2.27 -4.31 31.53
C LEU A 204 2.84 -4.64 30.14
N ALA A 205 4.08 -5.11 30.09
CA ALA A 205 4.73 -5.58 28.88
C ALA A 205 4.84 -7.11 28.88
N SER A 206 4.69 -7.73 27.72
CA SER A 206 4.78 -9.19 27.57
C SER A 206 6.19 -9.69 27.25
N LEU A 207 7.10 -8.81 26.87
CA LEU A 207 8.49 -9.12 26.59
C LEU A 207 9.34 -8.00 27.17
N LEU A 208 10.25 -8.36 28.07
CA LEU A 208 11.06 -7.42 28.82
C LEU A 208 12.51 -7.86 28.78
N GLN A 209 13.39 -6.92 28.43
CA GLN A 209 14.82 -7.13 28.60
C GLN A 209 15.20 -6.68 30.01
N LEU A 210 15.59 -7.64 30.84
CA LEU A 210 15.98 -7.43 32.23
C LEU A 210 17.49 -7.65 32.36
N THR A 211 18.15 -6.81 33.16
CA THR A 211 19.51 -7.10 33.62
C THR A 211 19.49 -8.29 34.56
N GLY A 212 20.64 -8.94 34.77
CA GLY A 212 20.78 -10.05 35.69
C GLY A 212 20.35 -9.69 37.11
N GLY A 213 20.62 -8.45 37.55
CA GLY A 213 20.14 -7.91 38.82
C GLY A 213 18.61 -7.78 38.88
N ARG A 214 17.99 -7.14 37.87
CA ARG A 214 16.52 -6.99 37.78
C ARG A 214 15.80 -8.33 37.65
N LEU A 215 16.36 -9.28 36.89
CA LEU A 215 15.80 -10.62 36.77
C LEU A 215 15.94 -11.41 38.06
N ARG A 216 17.10 -11.34 38.73
CA ARG A 216 17.28 -11.98 40.04
C ARG A 216 16.27 -11.47 41.05
N ARG A 217 16.02 -10.16 41.11
CA ARG A 217 14.99 -9.56 41.97
C ARG A 217 13.57 -10.03 41.63
N LEU A 218 13.26 -10.19 40.35
CA LEU A 218 11.97 -10.77 39.91
C LEU A 218 11.85 -12.24 40.33
N LEU A 219 12.94 -13.01 40.26
CA LEU A 219 12.97 -14.42 40.66
C LEU A 219 12.93 -14.58 42.18
N ASP A 220 13.58 -13.69 42.95
CA ASP A 220 13.57 -13.68 44.42
C ASP A 220 12.14 -13.44 44.97
N LEU A 221 11.31 -12.68 44.24
CA LEU A 221 9.87 -12.51 44.56
C LEU A 221 9.01 -13.72 44.16
N LEU A 222 9.52 -14.60 43.31
CA LEU A 222 8.82 -15.76 42.76
C LEU A 222 9.42 -17.10 43.24
N VAL A 223 10.18 -17.08 44.34
CA VAL A 223 10.79 -18.28 44.94
C VAL A 223 9.72 -19.31 45.27
N ASP A 224 9.98 -20.56 44.92
CA ASP A 224 9.11 -21.73 45.11
C ASP A 224 7.75 -21.69 44.38
N GLU A 225 7.51 -20.66 43.55
CA GLU A 225 6.35 -20.60 42.67
C GLU A 225 6.66 -21.30 41.33
N PRO A 226 5.81 -22.21 40.83
CA PRO A 226 6.03 -22.93 39.57
C PRO A 226 5.70 -22.06 38.35
N THR A 227 6.11 -20.80 38.34
CA THR A 227 5.75 -19.81 37.31
C THR A 227 6.85 -19.60 36.26
N ILE A 228 8.00 -20.23 36.45
CA ILE A 228 9.19 -20.01 35.63
C ILE A 228 9.46 -21.22 34.74
N TYR A 229 9.66 -20.94 33.45
CA TYR A 229 9.75 -21.94 32.41
C TYR A 229 10.93 -21.64 31.51
N TRP A 230 11.49 -22.67 30.88
CA TRP A 230 12.37 -22.44 29.74
C TRP A 230 11.52 -22.19 28.50
N VAL A 231 11.87 -21.18 27.67
CA VAL A 231 11.19 -20.97 26.37
C VAL A 231 11.21 -22.23 25.51
N LYS A 232 12.29 -23.03 25.58
CA LYS A 232 12.42 -24.31 24.87
C LYS A 232 11.55 -25.45 25.46
N LYS A 233 11.10 -25.33 26.71
CA LYS A 233 10.26 -26.33 27.40
C LYS A 233 9.09 -25.62 28.11
N PRO A 234 8.11 -25.08 27.37
CA PRO A 234 7.03 -24.27 27.96
C PRO A 234 5.99 -25.09 28.74
N ASN A 235 6.03 -26.41 28.63
CA ASN A 235 5.02 -27.30 29.21
C ASN A 235 5.35 -27.81 30.63
N ALA A 236 6.56 -27.52 31.13
CA ALA A 236 6.99 -27.91 32.47
C ALA A 236 7.79 -26.76 33.11
N PRO A 237 7.41 -26.29 34.30
CA PRO A 237 8.17 -25.27 35.01
C PRO A 237 9.52 -25.83 35.44
N ILE A 238 10.48 -24.94 35.70
CA ILE A 238 11.78 -25.31 36.27
C ILE A 238 11.57 -25.53 37.77
N ASP A 239 11.97 -26.71 38.25
CA ASP A 239 11.88 -27.03 39.67
C ASP A 239 12.95 -26.26 40.46
N TRP A 240 12.53 -25.64 41.55
CA TRP A 240 13.41 -24.97 42.49
C TRP A 240 14.18 -26.01 43.33
N GLN A 241 15.47 -25.79 43.54
CA GLN A 241 16.33 -26.61 44.40
C GLN A 241 17.00 -25.67 45.41
N ASP A 242 16.72 -25.87 46.70
CA ASP A 242 17.24 -25.04 47.81
C ASP A 242 17.04 -23.52 47.57
N ALA A 243 15.82 -23.13 47.18
CA ALA A 243 15.43 -21.75 46.85
C ALA A 243 16.24 -21.10 45.70
N LYS A 244 16.90 -21.91 44.86
CA LYS A 244 17.61 -21.47 43.66
C LYS A 244 17.18 -22.27 42.44
N LEU A 245 17.27 -21.63 41.28
CA LEU A 245 17.06 -22.29 40.00
C LEU A 245 18.40 -22.77 39.42
N PRO A 246 18.58 -24.09 39.24
CA PRO A 246 19.82 -24.66 38.71
C PRO A 246 20.08 -24.19 37.26
N GLY A 247 21.31 -23.78 36.96
CA GLY A 247 21.71 -23.23 35.66
C GLY A 247 21.18 -21.81 35.36
N VAL A 248 20.56 -21.15 36.34
CA VAL A 248 20.04 -19.78 36.23
C VAL A 248 20.72 -18.89 37.28
N HIS A 249 20.59 -19.21 38.57
CA HIS A 249 21.10 -18.34 39.65
C HIS A 249 22.63 -18.27 39.73
N GLU A 250 23.33 -19.25 39.16
CA GLU A 250 24.81 -19.31 39.08
C GLU A 250 25.38 -18.23 38.15
N PHE A 251 24.60 -17.80 37.16
CA PHE A 251 25.00 -16.82 36.15
C PHE A 251 24.44 -15.41 36.43
N LEU A 252 23.57 -15.28 37.44
CA LEU A 252 22.95 -14.02 37.82
C LEU A 252 23.79 -13.28 38.88
N LYS A 253 24.40 -12.17 38.48
CA LYS A 253 25.13 -11.26 39.39
C LYS A 253 24.15 -10.61 40.38
N THR A 254 24.63 -10.31 41.58
CA THR A 254 23.84 -9.58 42.58
C THR A 254 23.58 -8.15 42.07
N ALA A 255 22.33 -7.67 42.14
CA ALA A 255 21.95 -6.35 41.65
C ALA A 255 22.83 -5.25 42.26
N SER A 256 23.36 -4.33 41.45
CA SER A 256 24.01 -3.14 41.99
C SER A 256 22.95 -2.31 42.73
N ALA A 257 23.34 -1.47 43.69
CA ALA A 257 22.39 -0.56 44.33
C ALA A 257 21.64 0.31 43.27
N GLN A 258 22.11 0.34 42.00
CA GLN A 258 21.92 1.38 40.96
C GLN A 258 20.55 1.23 40.35
N GLU A 259 20.28 -0.05 40.16
CA GLU A 259 19.03 -0.61 39.75
C GLU A 259 18.02 -0.57 40.90
N VAL A 260 18.47 -0.63 42.17
CA VAL A 260 17.59 -0.49 43.34
C VAL A 260 17.15 0.98 43.53
N ALA A 261 18.03 1.95 43.27
CA ALA A 261 17.79 3.39 43.32
C ALA A 261 16.80 3.89 42.26
N GLU A 262 17.04 3.54 40.99
CA GLU A 262 16.21 3.94 39.84
C GLU A 262 14.79 3.39 39.95
N ASP A 263 14.64 2.14 40.40
CA ASP A 263 13.34 1.50 40.61
C ASP A 263 12.55 2.16 41.76
N THR A 264 13.24 2.61 42.81
CA THR A 264 12.60 3.28 43.97
C THR A 264 12.20 4.73 43.63
N ALA A 265 12.97 5.43 42.79
CA ALA A 265 12.64 6.76 42.28
C ALA A 265 11.45 6.73 41.29
N GLN A 266 11.34 5.70 40.44
CA GLN A 266 10.21 5.51 39.51
C GLN A 266 8.90 5.13 40.22
N GLN A 267 8.97 4.58 41.43
CA GLN A 267 7.80 4.32 42.27
C GLN A 267 7.30 5.57 43.03
N ALA A 268 8.05 6.68 43.07
CA ALA A 268 7.75 7.85 43.91
C ALA A 268 6.87 8.96 43.28
N GLU A 269 6.35 8.80 42.05
CA GLU A 269 5.42 9.79 41.48
C GLU A 269 4.09 9.86 42.27
N ALA A 270 3.87 11.04 42.87
CA ALA A 270 2.73 11.41 43.72
C ALA A 270 1.44 11.68 42.89
N PRO A 271 0.25 11.61 43.52
CA PRO A 271 -1.02 11.34 42.84
C PRO A 271 -1.64 12.56 42.13
N ILE A 272 -2.27 12.31 40.98
CA ILE A 272 -3.25 13.24 40.39
C ILE A 272 -4.60 13.00 41.08
N ALA A 273 -5.14 14.05 41.70
CA ALA A 273 -6.39 14.02 42.45
C ALA A 273 -7.59 13.60 41.58
N VAL A 274 -8.27 12.54 41.99
CA VAL A 274 -9.57 12.13 41.45
C VAL A 274 -10.64 12.97 42.13
N VAL A 275 -11.30 13.83 41.37
CA VAL A 275 -12.48 14.58 41.81
C VAL A 275 -13.69 13.64 41.88
N ASP A 276 -14.50 13.83 42.92
CA ASP A 276 -15.62 13.01 43.38
C ASP A 276 -16.45 12.26 42.33
N ALA A 277 -16.74 10.99 42.65
CA ALA A 277 -17.60 10.12 41.87
C ALA A 277 -19.08 10.56 41.96
N PRO A 278 -19.80 10.72 40.83
CA PRO A 278 -21.25 10.91 40.89
C PRO A 278 -21.93 9.57 41.21
N GLN A 279 -22.60 9.52 42.36
CA GLN A 279 -23.45 8.40 42.76
C GLN A 279 -24.62 8.23 41.78
N ARG A 280 -24.74 7.04 41.18
CA ARG A 280 -25.91 6.68 40.37
C ARG A 280 -27.02 6.13 41.26
N PRO A 281 -28.25 6.67 41.22
CA PRO A 281 -29.36 6.12 41.98
C PRO A 281 -29.79 4.78 41.37
N THR A 282 -30.06 3.80 42.24
CA THR A 282 -30.57 2.47 41.86
C THR A 282 -32.09 2.48 41.80
N PHE A 283 -32.66 1.95 40.70
CA PHE A 283 -34.11 1.75 40.55
C PHE A 283 -34.47 0.26 40.52
N LYS A 284 -35.66 -0.06 41.06
CA LYS A 284 -36.15 -1.43 41.28
C LYS A 284 -36.45 -2.16 39.97
N ARG A 285 -35.99 -3.42 39.91
CA ARG A 285 -36.05 -4.37 38.80
C ARG A 285 -37.44 -4.96 38.61
N ASN A 286 -38.36 -4.29 37.89
CA ASN A 286 -39.58 -4.93 37.38
C ASN A 286 -40.19 -4.16 36.19
N ILE A 287 -39.49 -4.08 35.04
CA ILE A 287 -40.08 -3.70 33.73
C ILE A 287 -39.41 -4.52 32.62
N SER A 288 -40.23 -5.02 31.68
CA SER A 288 -39.99 -6.00 30.61
C SER A 288 -38.70 -5.84 29.77
N LEU A 289 -38.08 -6.99 29.46
CA LEU A 289 -36.77 -7.20 28.80
C LEU A 289 -36.81 -7.23 27.26
N ARG A 290 -37.29 -6.17 26.61
CA ARG A 290 -36.90 -5.87 25.22
C ARG A 290 -37.07 -4.38 24.94
N GLU A 291 -35.97 -3.65 24.89
CA GLU A 291 -35.95 -2.31 24.30
C GLU A 291 -35.92 -2.41 22.77
N LYS A 292 -36.79 -1.65 22.09
CA LYS A 292 -36.68 -1.41 20.64
C LYS A 292 -35.29 -0.82 20.36
N SER A 293 -34.63 -1.30 19.31
CA SER A 293 -33.28 -0.89 18.92
C SER A 293 -33.12 0.63 18.95
N LYS A 294 -32.11 1.13 19.67
CA LYS A 294 -31.77 2.55 19.69
C LYS A 294 -31.54 3.05 18.25
N PRO A 295 -32.05 4.24 17.87
CA PRO A 295 -31.81 4.78 16.55
C PRO A 295 -30.32 5.02 16.35
N ASN A 296 -29.81 4.62 15.19
CA ASN A 296 -28.40 4.68 14.85
C ASN A 296 -27.88 6.13 15.00
N PRO A 297 -26.91 6.40 15.89
CA PRO A 297 -26.38 7.75 16.11
C PRO A 297 -25.73 8.34 14.85
N ARG A 298 -25.29 7.50 13.91
CA ARG A 298 -24.82 7.92 12.59
C ARG A 298 -25.95 8.48 11.71
N ARG A 299 -27.16 7.89 11.76
CA ARG A 299 -28.37 8.40 11.10
C ARG A 299 -28.87 9.71 11.71
N ILE A 300 -28.72 9.88 13.04
CA ILE A 300 -29.10 11.13 13.73
C ILE A 300 -28.09 12.24 13.42
N ALA A 301 -26.80 11.91 13.28
CA ALA A 301 -25.76 12.84 12.84
C ALA A 301 -25.94 13.23 11.35
N GLU A 302 -26.26 12.27 10.47
CA GLU A 302 -26.58 12.51 9.05
C GLU A 302 -27.85 13.37 8.89
N ALA A 303 -28.89 13.13 9.71
CA ALA A 303 -30.12 13.93 9.72
C ALA A 303 -29.92 15.35 10.27
N ARG A 304 -28.93 15.57 11.15
CA ARG A 304 -28.59 16.90 11.69
C ARG A 304 -27.81 17.78 10.71
N VAL A 305 -27.17 17.20 9.69
CA VAL A 305 -26.51 17.93 8.61
C VAL A 305 -27.49 18.25 7.47
N GLN A 306 -28.60 17.51 7.35
CA GLN A 306 -29.61 17.69 6.29
C GLN A 306 -30.60 18.83 6.61
N GLY A 307 -30.12 20.07 6.46
CA GLY A 307 -30.97 21.26 6.33
C GLY A 307 -31.33 21.63 4.89
N THR A 308 -30.94 20.85 3.88
CA THR A 308 -31.06 21.24 2.47
C THR A 308 -32.09 20.48 1.63
N TRP A 309 -32.82 19.51 2.19
CA TRP A 309 -33.73 18.69 1.36
C TRP A 309 -35.09 18.45 2.03
N LYS A 310 -36.14 19.05 1.48
CA LYS A 310 -37.54 18.70 1.76
C LYS A 310 -37.91 17.46 0.94
N THR A 311 -38.22 16.35 1.61
CA THR A 311 -38.70 15.13 0.95
C THR A 311 -40.03 15.38 0.23
N ARG A 312 -40.06 15.26 -1.10
CA ARG A 312 -41.28 15.28 -1.90
C ARG A 312 -41.71 13.84 -2.19
N ALA A 313 -43.02 13.61 -2.38
CA ALA A 313 -43.53 12.28 -2.73
C ALA A 313 -42.94 11.71 -4.04
N GLY A 314 -42.41 12.56 -4.91
CA GLY A 314 -41.70 12.17 -6.14
C GLY A 314 -40.29 11.60 -5.91
N ASP A 315 -39.65 11.87 -4.75
CA ASP A 315 -38.27 11.45 -4.48
C ASP A 315 -38.18 9.98 -4.07
N TYR A 316 -39.27 9.42 -3.53
CA TYR A 316 -39.38 8.03 -3.10
C TYR A 316 -40.78 7.48 -3.47
N PRO A 317 -40.99 7.07 -4.73
CA PRO A 317 -42.28 6.55 -5.16
C PRO A 317 -42.65 5.27 -4.41
N VAL A 318 -43.95 5.05 -4.26
CA VAL A 318 -44.48 3.82 -3.66
C VAL A 318 -44.02 2.61 -4.49
N ALA A 319 -43.58 1.54 -3.82
CA ALA A 319 -43.05 0.34 -4.48
C ALA A 319 -43.96 -0.23 -5.59
N LYS A 320 -45.27 0.05 -5.52
CA LYS A 320 -46.28 -0.32 -6.51
C LYS A 320 -46.13 0.40 -7.85
N SER A 321 -45.88 1.72 -7.88
CA SER A 321 -45.77 2.43 -9.16
C SER A 321 -44.53 2.03 -9.96
N VAL A 322 -43.42 1.73 -9.28
CA VAL A 322 -42.21 1.15 -9.88
C VAL A 322 -42.39 -0.35 -10.17
N ALA A 323 -43.29 -1.05 -9.44
CA ALA A 323 -43.73 -2.40 -9.81
C ALA A 323 -44.39 -2.41 -11.19
N ASP A 324 -45.29 -1.46 -11.41
CA ASP A 324 -46.06 -1.34 -12.65
C ASP A 324 -45.18 -0.95 -13.84
N SER A 325 -44.21 -0.04 -13.69
CA SER A 325 -43.27 0.33 -14.77
C SER A 325 -42.41 -0.85 -15.25
N MET A 326 -41.85 -1.63 -14.32
CA MET A 326 -40.96 -2.76 -14.64
C MET A 326 -41.73 -4.03 -15.05
N ALA A 327 -43.06 -4.07 -14.89
CA ALA A 327 -43.89 -5.23 -15.25
C ALA A 327 -43.97 -5.43 -16.77
N ASN A 328 -43.84 -4.36 -17.54
CA ASN A 328 -43.89 -4.38 -19.01
C ASN A 328 -42.62 -4.98 -19.65
N TYR A 329 -41.58 -5.27 -18.86
CA TYR A 329 -40.29 -5.80 -19.34
C TYR A 329 -40.14 -7.29 -19.02
N PRO A 330 -39.46 -8.06 -19.89
CA PRO A 330 -39.39 -9.52 -19.78
C PRO A 330 -38.70 -9.99 -18.48
N ALA A 331 -39.27 -11.00 -17.82
CA ALA A 331 -38.84 -11.45 -16.48
C ALA A 331 -37.50 -12.20 -16.44
N ASN A 332 -36.95 -12.55 -17.60
CA ASN A 332 -35.66 -13.20 -17.78
C ASN A 332 -34.50 -12.21 -18.03
N ARG A 333 -34.77 -10.90 -18.03
CA ARG A 333 -33.76 -9.85 -18.24
C ARG A 333 -33.59 -9.01 -16.98
N LEU A 334 -32.37 -8.48 -16.84
CA LEU A 334 -32.04 -7.47 -15.84
C LEU A 334 -32.75 -6.17 -16.22
N VAL A 335 -33.53 -5.61 -15.31
CA VAL A 335 -34.24 -4.35 -15.53
C VAL A 335 -33.87 -3.36 -14.42
N VAL A 336 -33.57 -2.13 -14.82
CA VAL A 336 -33.18 -1.04 -13.93
C VAL A 336 -34.18 0.11 -14.08
N ASP A 337 -34.73 0.54 -12.95
CA ASP A 337 -35.58 1.73 -12.82
C ASP A 337 -35.09 2.57 -11.64
N GLY A 338 -35.47 3.83 -11.57
CA GLY A 338 -34.88 4.77 -10.61
C GLY A 338 -35.05 6.24 -10.94
N SER A 339 -34.38 7.05 -10.14
CA SER A 339 -34.21 8.49 -10.25
C SER A 339 -32.88 8.88 -9.57
N PRO A 340 -32.45 10.15 -9.60
CA PRO A 340 -31.29 10.60 -8.82
C PRO A 340 -31.37 10.25 -7.33
N ASN A 341 -32.57 10.05 -6.78
CA ASN A 341 -32.79 9.82 -5.34
C ASN A 341 -32.89 8.34 -4.95
N PHE A 342 -33.18 7.45 -5.89
CA PHE A 342 -33.31 6.02 -5.61
C PHE A 342 -33.08 5.16 -6.85
N ILE A 343 -32.66 3.91 -6.64
CA ILE A 343 -32.49 2.93 -7.71
C ILE A 343 -33.19 1.63 -7.31
N ALA A 344 -33.91 1.06 -8.27
CA ALA A 344 -34.60 -0.22 -8.17
C ALA A 344 -34.10 -1.16 -9.28
N ILE A 345 -33.55 -2.31 -8.89
CA ILE A 345 -33.02 -3.31 -9.82
C ILE A 345 -33.79 -4.60 -9.65
N ARG A 346 -34.33 -5.11 -10.76
CA ARG A 346 -34.97 -6.42 -10.84
C ARG A 346 -34.03 -7.40 -11.53
N LEU A 347 -33.60 -8.41 -10.79
CA LEU A 347 -32.79 -9.50 -11.32
C LEU A 347 -33.69 -10.52 -12.07
N PRO A 348 -33.17 -11.19 -13.11
CA PRO A 348 -33.83 -12.30 -13.79
C PRO A 348 -34.34 -13.38 -12.84
N SER A 349 -35.55 -13.87 -13.07
CA SER A 349 -36.13 -14.99 -12.32
C SER A 349 -35.73 -16.34 -12.94
N GLY A 350 -34.43 -16.62 -12.98
CA GLY A 350 -33.83 -17.87 -13.47
C GLY A 350 -32.98 -18.54 -12.40
N ARG A 351 -32.90 -19.87 -12.40
CA ARG A 351 -32.18 -20.68 -11.41
C ARG A 351 -30.66 -20.46 -11.60
N ASP A 352 -30.02 -19.82 -10.62
CA ASP A 352 -28.56 -19.68 -10.46
C ASP A 352 -27.73 -19.53 -11.74
N ASP A 353 -28.01 -18.51 -12.55
CA ASP A 353 -27.10 -18.08 -13.61
C ASP A 353 -25.79 -17.57 -12.96
N GLU A 354 -24.68 -18.28 -13.21
CA GLU A 354 -23.36 -17.91 -12.69
C GLU A 354 -22.95 -16.47 -13.07
N SER A 355 -23.46 -15.97 -14.20
CA SER A 355 -23.24 -14.61 -14.70
C SER A 355 -23.79 -13.50 -13.80
N ILE A 356 -24.79 -13.79 -12.94
CA ILE A 356 -25.47 -12.79 -12.10
C ILE A 356 -24.92 -12.76 -10.67
N LYS A 357 -24.21 -13.83 -10.25
CA LYS A 357 -23.58 -13.89 -8.92
C LYS A 357 -22.68 -12.67 -8.62
N PRO A 358 -21.83 -12.19 -9.55
CA PRO A 358 -21.01 -10.99 -9.32
C PRO A 358 -21.85 -9.74 -9.07
N LEU A 359 -22.88 -9.50 -9.90
CA LEU A 359 -23.77 -8.36 -9.76
C LEU A 359 -24.51 -8.40 -8.41
N ARG A 360 -24.98 -9.58 -7.98
CA ARG A 360 -25.65 -9.74 -6.68
C ARG A 360 -24.73 -9.41 -5.50
N ASN A 361 -23.44 -9.71 -5.61
CA ASN A 361 -22.46 -9.35 -4.60
C ASN A 361 -22.22 -7.83 -4.58
N ILE A 362 -22.10 -7.20 -5.76
CA ILE A 362 -22.00 -5.74 -5.89
C ILE A 362 -23.20 -5.05 -5.23
N LEU A 363 -24.43 -5.49 -5.53
CA LEU A 363 -25.65 -4.93 -4.93
C LEU A 363 -25.64 -5.02 -3.39
N LYS A 364 -25.19 -6.14 -2.83
CA LYS A 364 -25.08 -6.31 -1.37
C LYS A 364 -24.02 -5.39 -0.75
N LEU A 365 -22.86 -5.26 -1.41
CA LEU A 365 -21.75 -4.40 -0.94
C LEU A 365 -22.15 -2.92 -0.93
N GLU A 366 -22.87 -2.48 -1.97
CA GLU A 366 -23.38 -1.11 -2.12
C GLU A 366 -24.60 -0.81 -1.22
N GLY A 367 -25.08 -1.82 -0.48
CA GLY A 367 -26.13 -1.67 0.52
C GLY A 367 -27.56 -1.69 -0.03
N PHE A 368 -27.79 -2.28 -1.20
CA PHE A 368 -29.14 -2.52 -1.70
C PHE A 368 -29.90 -3.48 -0.78
N GLN A 369 -31.18 -3.18 -0.55
CA GLN A 369 -32.07 -4.00 0.26
C GLN A 369 -33.04 -4.76 -0.65
N LEU A 370 -33.11 -6.09 -0.48
CA LEU A 370 -34.08 -6.92 -1.18
C LEU A 370 -35.44 -6.78 -0.49
N GLU A 371 -36.44 -6.31 -1.25
CA GLU A 371 -37.81 -6.23 -0.77
C GLU A 371 -38.57 -7.54 -1.12
N PRO A 372 -39.01 -8.34 -0.12
CA PRO A 372 -39.58 -9.66 -0.37
C PRO A 372 -40.88 -9.65 -1.17
N SER A 373 -41.66 -8.56 -1.09
CA SER A 373 -42.99 -8.43 -1.70
C SER A 373 -42.93 -8.31 -3.23
N ASN A 374 -41.89 -7.69 -3.76
CA ASN A 374 -41.71 -7.45 -5.20
C ASN A 374 -40.45 -8.10 -5.79
N ARG A 375 -39.61 -8.73 -4.95
CA ARG A 375 -38.32 -9.35 -5.32
C ARG A 375 -37.34 -8.37 -5.99
N LYS A 376 -37.44 -7.08 -5.68
CA LYS A 376 -36.58 -6.03 -6.23
C LYS A 376 -35.54 -5.59 -5.21
N TRP A 377 -34.38 -5.20 -5.72
CA TRP A 377 -33.31 -4.60 -4.94
C TRP A 377 -33.45 -3.10 -4.95
N TRP A 378 -33.50 -2.48 -3.77
CA TRP A 378 -33.71 -1.05 -3.61
C TRP A 378 -32.53 -0.37 -2.94
N LEU A 379 -32.13 0.76 -3.50
CA LEU A 379 -31.23 1.73 -2.89
C LEU A 379 -31.97 3.06 -2.81
N ARG A 380 -32.38 3.46 -1.60
CA ARG A 380 -33.21 4.66 -1.35
C ARG A 380 -32.39 5.73 -0.62
N ASP A 381 -31.31 6.15 -1.27
CA ASP A 381 -30.37 7.16 -0.78
C ASP A 381 -29.77 7.87 -1.99
N ARG A 382 -29.98 9.19 -2.11
CA ARG A 382 -29.53 9.99 -3.26
C ARG A 382 -28.02 9.88 -3.48
N HIS A 383 -27.24 10.03 -2.41
CA HIS A 383 -25.78 10.02 -2.51
C HIS A 383 -25.27 8.64 -2.95
N LYS A 384 -25.81 7.57 -2.36
CA LYS A 384 -25.44 6.21 -2.75
C LYS A 384 -25.93 5.85 -4.15
N ALA A 385 -27.13 6.31 -4.53
CA ALA A 385 -27.66 6.11 -5.87
C ALA A 385 -26.76 6.75 -6.93
N LEU A 386 -26.41 8.03 -6.77
CA LEU A 386 -25.53 8.72 -7.72
C LEU A 386 -24.13 8.10 -7.77
N ASN A 387 -23.54 7.75 -6.63
CA ASN A 387 -22.24 7.06 -6.59
C ASN A 387 -22.31 5.68 -7.27
N PHE A 388 -23.38 4.92 -7.07
CA PHE A 388 -23.59 3.63 -7.71
C PHE A 388 -23.71 3.75 -9.23
N LEU A 389 -24.47 4.75 -9.71
CA LEU A 389 -24.57 5.03 -11.15
C LEU A 389 -23.21 5.45 -11.71
N ALA A 390 -22.50 6.35 -11.05
CA ALA A 390 -21.17 6.77 -11.45
C ALA A 390 -20.15 5.61 -11.57
N ALA A 391 -20.29 4.56 -10.75
CA ALA A 391 -19.41 3.39 -10.78
C ALA A 391 -19.83 2.31 -11.80
N HIS A 392 -21.13 2.10 -11.99
CA HIS A 392 -21.65 0.91 -12.66
C HIS A 392 -22.54 1.20 -13.88
N TRP A 393 -22.73 2.45 -14.29
CA TRP A 393 -23.61 2.80 -15.42
C TRP A 393 -23.27 2.06 -16.72
N LYS A 394 -22.03 2.19 -17.20
CA LYS A 394 -21.57 1.55 -18.46
C LYS A 394 -21.62 0.03 -18.35
N ALA A 395 -21.13 -0.52 -17.24
CA ALA A 395 -21.13 -1.95 -17.00
C ALA A 395 -22.55 -2.56 -16.95
N LEU A 396 -23.54 -1.87 -16.36
CA LEU A 396 -24.95 -2.29 -16.40
C LEU A 396 -25.47 -2.41 -17.83
N ARG A 397 -25.11 -1.48 -18.71
CA ARG A 397 -25.57 -1.46 -20.10
C ARG A 397 -24.85 -2.49 -20.98
N GLU A 398 -23.51 -2.49 -20.94
CA GLU A 398 -22.67 -3.25 -21.87
C GLU A 398 -22.40 -4.67 -21.36
N GLN A 399 -21.99 -4.81 -20.09
CA GLN A 399 -21.55 -6.10 -19.53
C GLN A 399 -22.74 -6.98 -19.12
N TRP A 400 -23.75 -6.40 -18.49
CA TRP A 400 -24.91 -7.13 -17.97
C TRP A 400 -26.18 -7.03 -18.84
N GLY A 401 -26.13 -6.24 -19.93
CA GLY A 401 -27.25 -6.09 -20.87
C GLY A 401 -28.54 -5.64 -20.19
N ALA A 402 -28.45 -4.75 -19.21
CA ALA A 402 -29.58 -4.23 -18.46
C ALA A 402 -30.52 -3.44 -19.37
N LEU A 403 -31.82 -3.69 -19.25
CA LEU A 403 -32.86 -2.86 -19.86
C LEU A 403 -33.20 -1.72 -18.91
N PHE A 404 -33.00 -0.49 -19.37
CA PHE A 404 -33.45 0.71 -18.67
C PHE A 404 -34.91 0.97 -19.02
N THR A 405 -35.70 1.38 -18.02
CA THR A 405 -37.10 1.74 -18.26
C THR A 405 -37.21 3.13 -18.88
N ASP A 406 -38.24 3.38 -19.69
CA ASP A 406 -38.47 4.70 -20.30
C ASP A 406 -38.63 5.81 -19.24
N SER A 407 -39.22 5.44 -18.08
CA SER A 407 -39.31 6.33 -16.91
C SER A 407 -37.97 6.66 -16.28
N PHE A 408 -37.01 5.75 -16.35
CA PHE A 408 -35.65 5.95 -15.84
C PHE A 408 -34.88 6.91 -16.75
N GLU A 409 -34.94 6.70 -18.06
CA GLU A 409 -34.28 7.58 -19.05
C GLU A 409 -34.85 9.01 -19.00
N ALA A 410 -36.17 9.17 -18.94
CA ALA A 410 -36.80 10.48 -18.81
C ALA A 410 -36.39 11.23 -17.52
N LYS A 411 -36.27 10.51 -16.39
CA LYS A 411 -35.88 11.10 -15.10
C LYS A 411 -34.38 11.40 -15.00
N LEU A 412 -33.55 10.79 -15.84
CA LEU A 412 -32.09 11.00 -15.85
C LEU A 412 -31.62 11.84 -17.05
N ALA A 413 -32.54 12.44 -17.81
CA ALA A 413 -32.22 13.29 -18.95
C ALA A 413 -31.31 14.51 -18.62
N HIS A 414 -31.28 14.94 -17.35
CA HIS A 414 -30.43 16.02 -16.84
C HIS A 414 -29.13 15.51 -16.20
N VAL A 415 -28.86 14.21 -16.27
CA VAL A 415 -27.68 13.57 -15.70
C VAL A 415 -26.72 13.22 -16.83
N GLU A 416 -25.54 13.84 -16.80
CA GLU A 416 -24.50 13.63 -17.80
C GLU A 416 -23.36 12.81 -17.21
N LEU A 417 -22.78 11.92 -18.01
CA LEU A 417 -21.59 11.17 -17.63
C LEU A 417 -20.36 11.90 -18.13
N SER A 418 -19.38 12.05 -17.24
CA SER A 418 -18.08 12.59 -17.60
C SER A 418 -17.32 11.61 -18.49
N GLU A 419 -16.69 12.11 -19.55
CA GLU A 419 -15.84 11.31 -20.43
C GLU A 419 -14.43 11.86 -20.43
N LEU A 420 -13.46 10.97 -20.54
CA LEU A 420 -12.06 11.34 -20.67
C LEU A 420 -11.81 11.84 -22.11
N SER A 421 -11.43 13.10 -22.26
CA SER A 421 -10.97 13.67 -23.52
C SER A 421 -9.47 13.90 -23.47
N ILE A 422 -8.77 13.43 -24.50
CA ILE A 422 -7.35 13.64 -24.67
C ILE A 422 -7.15 14.48 -25.92
N GLU A 423 -6.58 15.66 -25.73
CA GLU A 423 -6.16 16.55 -26.81
C GLU A 423 -4.64 16.60 -26.83
N THR A 424 -4.07 16.67 -28.03
CA THR A 424 -2.63 16.78 -28.23
C THR A 424 -2.34 17.86 -29.25
N GLN A 425 -1.44 18.77 -28.91
CA GLN A 425 -1.04 19.89 -29.77
C GLN A 425 0.48 19.97 -29.87
N GLU A 426 0.98 20.34 -31.04
CA GLU A 426 2.41 20.55 -31.23
C GLU A 426 2.77 22.02 -30.96
N GLU A 427 3.60 22.26 -29.94
CA GLU A 427 4.14 23.59 -29.59
C GLU A 427 5.67 23.56 -29.68
N GLY A 428 6.25 24.25 -30.65
CA GLY A 428 7.70 24.49 -30.72
C GLY A 428 8.55 23.22 -30.79
N GLY A 429 8.09 22.19 -31.52
CA GLY A 429 8.78 20.91 -31.66
C GLY A 429 8.52 19.92 -30.52
N ARG A 430 7.77 20.30 -29.49
CA ARG A 430 7.32 19.42 -28.40
C ARG A 430 5.81 19.21 -28.48
N PHE A 431 5.30 18.13 -27.87
CA PHE A 431 3.86 17.87 -27.84
C PHE A 431 3.29 18.22 -26.48
N ALA A 432 2.31 19.12 -26.43
CA ALA A 432 1.48 19.31 -25.26
C ALA A 432 0.38 18.24 -25.25
N LEU A 433 0.37 17.40 -24.21
CA LEU A 433 -0.70 16.45 -23.94
C LEU A 433 -1.63 17.05 -22.89
N ASP A 434 -2.88 17.30 -23.30
CA ASP A 434 -3.94 17.81 -22.46
C ASP A 434 -5.00 16.71 -22.24
N VAL A 435 -5.02 16.16 -21.04
CA VAL A 435 -6.03 15.18 -20.62
C VAL A 435 -7.04 15.88 -19.74
N THR A 436 -8.26 15.98 -20.22
CA THR A 436 -9.37 16.66 -19.55
C THR A 436 -10.51 15.70 -19.28
N LEU A 437 -11.17 15.89 -18.15
CA LEU A 437 -12.45 15.23 -17.90
C LEU A 437 -13.56 16.11 -18.48
N SER A 438 -13.87 15.92 -19.77
CA SER A 438 -14.93 16.65 -20.46
C SER A 438 -16.24 16.56 -19.66
N LYS A 439 -16.81 17.72 -19.33
CA LYS A 439 -18.08 17.92 -18.59
C LYS A 439 -18.00 17.90 -17.06
N GLY A 440 -16.81 17.82 -16.48
CA GLY A 440 -16.59 17.92 -15.03
C GLY A 440 -16.73 19.34 -14.45
N GLY A 441 -17.86 20.02 -14.65
CA GLY A 441 -18.23 21.27 -13.97
C GLY A 441 -17.11 22.29 -13.74
N ASP A 442 -17.18 23.03 -12.62
CA ASP A 442 -16.05 23.81 -12.13
C ASP A 442 -14.96 22.87 -11.57
N GLU A 443 -13.70 23.13 -11.91
CA GLU A 443 -12.54 22.34 -11.49
C GLU A 443 -12.47 22.22 -9.96
N THR A 444 -12.83 23.29 -9.24
CA THR A 444 -12.84 23.28 -7.78
C THR A 444 -13.92 22.37 -7.21
N ALA A 445 -15.08 22.28 -7.88
CA ALA A 445 -16.20 21.44 -7.49
C ALA A 445 -15.88 19.95 -7.69
N VAL A 446 -15.23 19.59 -8.81
CA VAL A 446 -14.78 18.21 -9.06
C VAL A 446 -13.72 17.78 -8.04
N ARG A 447 -12.73 18.62 -7.76
CA ARG A 447 -11.70 18.33 -6.76
C ARG A 447 -12.32 18.11 -5.37
N ARG A 448 -13.27 18.95 -4.98
CA ARG A 448 -14.02 18.81 -3.71
C ARG A 448 -14.84 17.53 -3.68
N ALA A 449 -15.52 17.17 -4.77
CA ALA A 449 -16.29 15.95 -4.87
C ALA A 449 -15.41 14.72 -4.63
N ILE A 450 -14.28 14.63 -5.33
CA ILE A 450 -13.34 13.49 -5.20
C ILE A 450 -12.74 13.43 -3.80
N ALA A 451 -12.29 14.55 -3.24
CA ALA A 451 -11.73 14.61 -1.89
C ALA A 451 -12.74 14.17 -0.80
N THR A 452 -14.04 14.40 -1.03
CA THR A 452 -15.12 13.99 -0.11
C THR A 452 -15.69 12.61 -0.43
N GLY A 453 -15.17 11.89 -1.43
CA GLY A 453 -15.66 10.57 -1.85
C GLY A 453 -16.97 10.60 -2.63
N ARG A 454 -17.35 11.76 -3.18
CA ARG A 454 -18.50 11.95 -4.08
C ARG A 454 -18.05 11.72 -5.51
N SER A 455 -18.72 10.81 -6.21
CA SER A 455 -18.49 10.53 -7.64
C SER A 455 -19.46 11.35 -8.53
N TYR A 456 -19.90 12.52 -8.07
CA TYR A 456 -20.82 13.37 -8.80
C TYR A 456 -20.64 14.85 -8.41
N VAL A 457 -20.98 15.74 -9.34
CA VAL A 457 -21.01 17.19 -9.16
C VAL A 457 -22.39 17.70 -9.54
N GLU A 458 -22.95 18.57 -8.71
CA GLU A 458 -24.20 19.27 -8.97
C GLU A 458 -23.82 20.68 -9.46
N GLY A 459 -24.35 21.11 -10.62
CA GLY A 459 -24.10 22.44 -11.16
C GLY A 459 -24.75 23.54 -10.32
N ASP A 460 -24.14 24.73 -10.29
CA ASP A 460 -24.65 25.86 -9.50
C ASP A 460 -25.97 26.41 -10.08
N ASP A 461 -27.04 26.17 -9.32
CA ASP A 461 -28.33 26.88 -9.15
C ASP A 461 -29.17 27.38 -10.35
N SER A 462 -28.79 27.15 -11.61
CA SER A 462 -29.63 27.54 -12.77
C SER A 462 -30.02 26.40 -13.71
N ASP A 463 -29.21 25.34 -13.83
CA ASP A 463 -29.43 24.29 -14.85
C ASP A 463 -29.84 22.92 -14.28
N ASN A 464 -29.81 22.72 -12.95
CA ASN A 464 -30.09 21.44 -12.26
C ASN A 464 -29.43 20.21 -12.95
N LYS A 465 -28.27 20.42 -13.59
CA LYS A 465 -27.50 19.38 -14.27
C LYS A 465 -26.63 18.67 -13.24
N ILE A 466 -26.66 17.35 -13.28
CA ILE A 466 -25.83 16.50 -12.42
C ILE A 466 -24.79 15.82 -13.31
N THR A 467 -23.52 16.12 -13.10
CA THR A 467 -22.44 15.40 -13.77
C THR A 467 -22.01 14.23 -12.89
N LEU A 468 -22.22 13.00 -13.38
CA LEU A 468 -21.65 11.80 -12.78
C LEU A 468 -20.20 11.66 -13.25
N LEU A 469 -19.29 11.56 -12.28
CA LEU A 469 -17.88 11.33 -12.52
C LEU A 469 -17.66 9.82 -12.65
N ASP A 470 -17.48 9.33 -13.86
CA ASP A 470 -17.21 7.92 -14.12
C ASP A 470 -15.95 7.50 -13.35
N GLN A 471 -16.10 6.59 -12.38
CA GLN A 471 -14.99 6.18 -11.52
C GLN A 471 -13.86 5.54 -12.34
N ALA A 472 -14.19 4.83 -13.41
CA ALA A 472 -13.19 4.25 -14.30
C ALA A 472 -12.38 5.35 -15.01
N SER A 473 -13.06 6.36 -15.54
CA SER A 473 -12.40 7.51 -16.20
C SER A 473 -11.56 8.35 -15.24
N VAL A 474 -12.02 8.58 -14.01
CA VAL A 474 -11.24 9.27 -12.97
C VAL A 474 -9.99 8.48 -12.58
N GLN A 475 -10.12 7.15 -12.43
CA GLN A 475 -8.98 6.28 -12.14
C GLN A 475 -7.98 6.27 -13.30
N ARG A 476 -8.45 6.20 -14.55
CA ARG A 476 -7.59 6.30 -15.74
C ARG A 476 -6.85 7.63 -15.80
N LEU A 477 -7.54 8.75 -15.61
CA LEU A 477 -6.91 10.08 -15.57
C LEU A 477 -5.80 10.14 -14.51
N HIS A 478 -6.07 9.65 -13.29
CA HIS A 478 -5.07 9.64 -12.23
C HIS A 478 -3.87 8.73 -12.53
N GLN A 479 -4.11 7.60 -13.20
CA GLN A 479 -3.04 6.70 -13.64
C GLN A 479 -2.19 7.33 -14.76
N ILE A 480 -2.81 7.98 -15.75
CA ILE A 480 -2.13 8.73 -16.82
C ILE A 480 -1.31 9.87 -16.20
N GLU A 481 -1.90 10.69 -15.33
CA GLU A 481 -1.21 11.79 -14.65
C GLU A 481 0.03 11.28 -13.91
N ARG A 482 -0.06 10.17 -13.17
CA ARG A 482 1.08 9.60 -12.41
C ARG A 482 2.17 9.04 -13.30
N ALA A 483 1.80 8.33 -14.36
CA ALA A 483 2.76 7.72 -15.27
C ALA A 483 3.47 8.78 -16.10
N VAL A 484 2.73 9.78 -16.60
CA VAL A 484 3.26 10.83 -17.48
C VAL A 484 4.03 11.88 -16.65
N SER A 485 3.58 12.27 -15.46
CA SER A 485 4.29 13.27 -14.63
C SER A 485 5.48 12.72 -13.83
N GLY A 486 5.53 11.41 -13.57
CA GLY A 486 6.53 10.79 -12.69
C GLY A 486 6.39 11.17 -11.21
N GLN A 487 5.38 11.95 -10.81
CA GLN A 487 5.15 12.38 -9.43
C GLN A 487 4.03 11.58 -8.78
N ALA A 488 4.37 10.77 -7.78
CA ALA A 488 3.41 9.89 -7.11
C ALA A 488 2.45 10.59 -6.13
N ASP A 489 2.85 11.75 -5.60
CA ASP A 489 2.14 12.46 -4.51
C ASP A 489 1.38 13.73 -4.97
N ARG A 490 1.19 13.92 -6.28
CA ARG A 490 0.45 15.08 -6.79
C ARG A 490 -1.04 14.94 -6.44
N PRO A 491 -1.69 16.01 -5.91
CA PRO A 491 -3.13 16.01 -5.71
C PRO A 491 -3.85 15.94 -7.06
N PHE A 492 -4.92 15.14 -7.13
CA PHE A 492 -5.70 14.95 -8.35
C PHE A 492 -6.14 16.27 -8.97
N THR A 493 -5.93 16.39 -10.27
CA THR A 493 -6.42 17.51 -11.08
C THR A 493 -7.36 16.97 -12.18
N PRO A 494 -8.54 17.59 -12.40
CA PRO A 494 -9.47 17.17 -13.46
C PRO A 494 -8.96 17.53 -14.86
N THR A 495 -7.97 18.41 -14.94
CA THR A 495 -7.25 18.76 -16.15
C THR A 495 -5.76 18.56 -15.91
N PHE A 496 -5.14 17.68 -16.70
CA PHE A 496 -3.72 17.41 -16.69
C PHE A 496 -3.12 17.87 -18.01
N SER A 497 -2.17 18.80 -17.95
CA SER A 497 -1.38 19.23 -19.10
C SER A 497 0.09 18.91 -18.84
N LYS A 498 0.76 18.22 -19.79
CA LYS A 498 2.21 18.03 -19.78
C LYS A 498 2.79 18.23 -21.17
N ARG A 499 3.90 18.96 -21.23
CA ARG A 499 4.77 19.01 -22.41
C ARG A 499 5.65 17.76 -22.44
N LEU A 500 5.56 17.03 -23.53
CA LEU A 500 6.26 15.80 -23.81
C LEU A 500 7.45 16.07 -24.71
N ASP A 501 8.60 15.58 -24.27
CA ASP A 501 9.79 15.50 -25.10
C ASP A 501 9.73 14.23 -25.98
N THR A 502 10.47 14.21 -27.09
CA THR A 502 10.36 13.13 -28.08
C THR A 502 10.67 11.74 -27.51
N GLN A 503 11.52 11.65 -26.48
CA GLN A 503 11.84 10.39 -25.80
C GLN A 503 10.63 9.83 -25.03
N GLU A 504 9.75 10.70 -24.53
CA GLU A 504 8.57 10.31 -23.75
C GLU A 504 7.41 9.88 -24.67
N LEU A 505 7.46 10.21 -25.97
CA LEU A 505 6.36 9.94 -26.90
C LEU A 505 6.05 8.45 -27.05
N LEU A 506 7.05 7.56 -27.04
CA LEU A 506 6.78 6.12 -27.11
C LEU A 506 6.09 5.61 -25.86
N ASP A 507 6.67 5.93 -24.70
CA ASP A 507 6.16 5.44 -23.42
C ASP A 507 4.73 5.95 -23.19
N VAL A 508 4.46 7.19 -23.57
CA VAL A 508 3.13 7.78 -23.46
C VAL A 508 2.16 7.23 -24.50
N GLU A 509 2.59 7.01 -25.75
CA GLU A 509 1.75 6.40 -26.78
C GLU A 509 1.33 4.98 -26.39
N ASP A 510 2.27 4.14 -25.97
CA ASP A 510 1.99 2.77 -25.54
C ASP A 510 1.06 2.75 -24.33
N LEU A 511 1.23 3.70 -23.40
CA LEU A 511 0.36 3.87 -22.24
C LEU A 511 -1.06 4.29 -22.64
N LEU A 512 -1.19 5.25 -23.55
CA LEU A 512 -2.51 5.74 -23.99
C LEU A 512 -3.24 4.69 -24.84
N ASP A 513 -2.53 3.94 -25.68
CA ASP A 513 -3.07 2.81 -26.44
C ASP A 513 -3.61 1.70 -25.52
N GLU A 514 -2.94 1.41 -24.38
CA GLU A 514 -3.43 0.42 -23.40
C GLU A 514 -4.63 0.93 -22.59
N MET A 515 -4.66 2.22 -22.26
CA MET A 515 -5.60 2.77 -21.29
C MET A 515 -6.88 3.36 -21.90
N VAL A 516 -6.82 3.79 -23.16
CA VAL A 516 -7.92 4.49 -23.84
C VAL A 516 -8.22 3.82 -25.18
N GLU A 517 -9.32 3.06 -25.21
CA GLU A 517 -9.79 2.41 -26.43
C GLU A 517 -10.15 3.45 -27.50
N GLY A 518 -9.55 3.32 -28.69
CA GLY A 518 -9.85 4.14 -29.85
C GLY A 518 -9.15 5.51 -29.89
N TRP A 519 -8.25 5.80 -28.95
CA TRP A 519 -7.36 6.96 -29.08
C TRP A 519 -6.36 6.75 -30.22
N GLN A 520 -6.05 7.82 -30.96
CA GLN A 520 -5.02 7.80 -31.99
C GLN A 520 -4.11 9.03 -31.85
N PRO A 521 -2.78 8.84 -31.84
CA PRO A 521 -1.85 9.96 -31.81
C PRO A 521 -1.92 10.78 -33.12
N PRO A 522 -1.63 12.10 -33.07
CA PRO A 522 -1.51 12.93 -34.27
C PRO A 522 -0.47 12.40 -35.26
N GLN A 523 -0.63 12.71 -36.56
CA GLN A 523 0.28 12.22 -37.60
C GLN A 523 1.76 12.58 -37.31
N ALA A 524 2.03 13.81 -36.87
CA ALA A 524 3.38 14.26 -36.54
C ALA A 524 4.01 13.49 -35.36
N TRP A 525 3.19 13.04 -34.40
CA TRP A 525 3.63 12.18 -33.29
C TRP A 525 3.94 10.78 -33.84
N GLN A 526 3.02 10.21 -34.63
CA GLN A 526 3.19 8.89 -35.24
C GLN A 526 4.46 8.81 -36.08
N ASP A 527 4.77 9.84 -36.87
CA ASP A 527 5.94 9.83 -37.75
C ASP A 527 7.26 9.76 -36.93
N ARG A 528 7.31 10.42 -35.76
CA ARG A 528 8.46 10.39 -34.84
C ARG A 528 8.55 9.08 -34.05
N SER A 529 7.42 8.53 -33.60
CA SER A 529 7.41 7.30 -32.80
C SER A 529 7.56 6.03 -33.65
N ARG A 530 7.03 6.02 -34.87
CA ARG A 530 7.07 4.88 -35.80
C ARG A 530 8.48 4.44 -36.13
N ALA A 531 9.40 5.39 -36.28
CA ALA A 531 10.80 5.08 -36.56
C ALA A 531 11.52 4.34 -35.44
N LEU A 532 11.14 4.62 -34.20
CA LEU A 532 11.65 3.94 -33.02
C LEU A 532 11.00 2.56 -32.85
N LYS A 533 9.73 2.41 -33.25
CA LYS A 533 8.99 1.11 -33.22
C LYS A 533 9.36 0.17 -34.38
N GLN A 534 9.64 0.69 -35.58
CA GLN A 534 9.84 -0.09 -36.80
C GLN A 534 11.06 0.39 -37.60
N VAL A 535 12.25 0.04 -37.12
CA VAL A 535 13.54 0.39 -37.76
C VAL A 535 13.65 -0.13 -39.21
N GLY A 536 12.95 -1.22 -39.55
CA GLY A 536 12.93 -1.78 -40.91
C GLY A 536 12.05 -1.03 -41.92
N ALA A 537 11.18 -0.12 -41.46
CA ALA A 537 10.26 0.66 -42.30
C ALA A 537 10.75 2.11 -42.53
N LEU A 538 11.98 2.41 -42.12
CA LEU A 538 12.56 3.74 -42.23
C LEU A 538 12.84 4.12 -43.69
N GLU A 539 12.70 5.41 -43.98
CA GLU A 539 13.16 5.98 -45.24
C GLU A 539 14.68 5.81 -45.37
N ALA A 540 15.13 5.41 -46.57
CA ALA A 540 16.55 5.28 -46.84
C ALA A 540 17.25 6.64 -46.71
N ALA A 541 18.42 6.65 -46.05
CA ALA A 541 19.24 7.84 -45.96
C ALA A 541 19.79 8.25 -47.35
N PRO A 542 19.92 9.56 -47.64
CA PRO A 542 20.42 10.07 -48.92
C PRO A 542 21.96 9.94 -49.03
N VAL A 543 22.47 8.71 -48.92
CA VAL A 543 23.89 8.38 -49.07
C VAL A 543 24.25 8.34 -50.56
N ARG A 544 25.46 8.79 -50.93
CA ARG A 544 25.88 8.71 -52.34
C ARG A 544 25.95 7.26 -52.82
N PRO A 545 25.61 6.94 -54.08
CA PRO A 545 25.56 5.56 -54.57
C PRO A 545 26.88 4.80 -54.39
N ALA A 546 28.02 5.47 -54.58
CA ALA A 546 29.34 4.88 -54.39
C ALA A 546 29.57 4.42 -52.94
N PHE A 547 29.09 5.16 -51.95
CA PHE A 547 29.25 4.81 -50.54
C PHE A 547 28.18 3.79 -50.10
N ASP A 548 26.93 3.94 -50.55
CA ASP A 548 25.87 2.95 -50.29
C ASP A 548 26.24 1.53 -50.79
N SER A 549 26.95 1.43 -51.92
CA SER A 549 27.42 0.14 -52.47
C SER A 549 28.42 -0.60 -51.58
N ILE A 550 29.06 0.09 -50.64
CA ILE A 550 30.03 -0.47 -49.69
C ILE A 550 29.32 -0.94 -48.41
N LEU A 551 28.20 -0.31 -48.05
CA LEU A 551 27.45 -0.60 -46.83
C LEU A 551 26.75 -1.97 -46.91
N ARG A 552 26.88 -2.76 -45.85
CA ARG A 552 26.09 -3.98 -45.66
C ARG A 552 24.64 -3.65 -45.33
N THR A 553 23.72 -4.60 -45.56
CA THR A 553 22.28 -4.40 -45.31
C THR A 553 21.97 -3.87 -43.91
N TYR A 554 22.61 -4.41 -42.88
CA TYR A 554 22.41 -3.94 -41.49
C TYR A 554 22.98 -2.53 -41.27
N GLN A 555 24.08 -2.17 -41.94
CA GLN A 555 24.67 -0.83 -41.87
C GLN A 555 23.78 0.20 -42.56
N ARG A 556 23.12 -0.17 -43.67
CA ARG A 556 22.12 0.70 -44.33
C ARG A 556 20.94 1.00 -43.40
N ILE A 557 20.45 -0.01 -42.69
CA ILE A 557 19.40 0.15 -41.68
C ILE A 557 19.90 1.08 -40.55
N GLY A 558 21.12 0.87 -40.06
CA GLY A 558 21.73 1.72 -39.04
C GLY A 558 21.89 3.19 -39.48
N VAL A 559 22.31 3.43 -40.72
CA VAL A 559 22.42 4.78 -41.28
C VAL A 559 21.05 5.42 -41.52
N ALA A 560 20.06 4.67 -42.01
CA ALA A 560 18.67 5.14 -42.13
C ALA A 560 18.09 5.55 -40.77
N TRP A 561 18.39 4.77 -39.72
CA TRP A 561 18.02 5.11 -38.35
C TRP A 561 18.70 6.38 -37.84
N LEU A 562 20.02 6.50 -38.01
CA LEU A 562 20.75 7.72 -37.66
C LEU A 562 20.25 8.95 -38.42
N TRP A 563 19.90 8.79 -39.70
CA TRP A 563 19.35 9.85 -40.55
C TRP A 563 17.98 10.29 -40.08
N HIS A 564 17.11 9.35 -39.71
CA HIS A 564 15.82 9.65 -39.12
C HIS A 564 16.00 10.44 -37.81
N LEU A 565 16.86 9.98 -36.91
CA LEU A 565 17.13 10.69 -35.65
C LEU A 565 17.56 12.14 -35.93
N TYR A 566 18.49 12.33 -36.87
CA TYR A 566 18.95 13.65 -37.27
C TYR A 566 17.82 14.55 -37.81
N ARG A 567 16.96 14.04 -38.71
CA ARG A 567 15.84 14.81 -39.30
C ARG A 567 14.77 15.24 -38.30
N HIS A 568 14.69 14.57 -37.17
CA HIS A 568 13.70 14.83 -36.12
C HIS A 568 14.33 15.44 -34.85
N ASP A 569 15.56 15.97 -34.95
CA ASP A 569 16.31 16.60 -33.86
C ASP A 569 16.51 15.68 -32.64
N LEU A 570 16.74 14.38 -32.89
CA LEU A 570 16.93 13.35 -31.88
C LEU A 570 18.38 12.93 -31.75
N GLY A 571 18.79 12.66 -30.51
CA GLY A 571 20.02 11.94 -30.20
C GLY A 571 19.79 10.43 -30.14
N GLY A 572 20.85 9.64 -30.28
CA GLY A 572 20.77 8.19 -30.17
C GLY A 572 22.11 7.54 -29.83
N ILE A 573 22.05 6.32 -29.29
CA ILE A 573 23.23 5.51 -28.96
C ILE A 573 23.31 4.35 -29.96
N LEU A 574 24.26 4.41 -30.89
CA LEU A 574 24.53 3.31 -31.81
C LEU A 574 25.39 2.24 -31.12
N ALA A 575 24.73 1.26 -30.52
CA ALA A 575 25.35 0.20 -29.70
C ALA A 575 25.61 -1.12 -30.46
N ASP A 576 25.98 -1.05 -31.74
CA ASP A 576 26.35 -2.23 -32.54
C ASP A 576 27.55 -2.97 -31.93
N GLU A 577 27.62 -4.29 -32.11
CA GLU A 577 28.76 -5.12 -31.69
C GLU A 577 30.10 -4.60 -32.27
N MET A 578 31.20 -4.91 -31.56
CA MET A 578 32.54 -4.56 -32.00
C MET A 578 32.86 -5.25 -33.33
N GLY A 579 33.39 -4.49 -34.30
CA GLY A 579 33.71 -5.01 -35.64
C GLY A 579 32.61 -4.85 -36.69
N LEU A 580 31.38 -4.46 -36.31
CA LEU A 580 30.29 -4.23 -37.28
C LEU A 580 30.41 -2.93 -38.11
N GLY A 581 31.44 -2.13 -37.85
CA GLY A 581 31.74 -0.93 -38.65
C GLY A 581 30.92 0.31 -38.29
N LYS A 582 30.86 0.66 -36.99
CA LYS A 582 30.18 1.87 -36.50
C LYS A 582 30.75 3.17 -37.08
N THR A 583 32.07 3.23 -37.25
CA THR A 583 32.77 4.38 -37.87
C THR A 583 32.24 4.66 -39.26
N LEU A 584 32.03 3.60 -40.07
CA LEU A 584 31.51 3.71 -41.42
C LEU A 584 30.08 4.27 -41.45
N GLN A 585 29.23 3.81 -40.52
CA GLN A 585 27.86 4.31 -40.38
C GLN A 585 27.83 5.79 -39.95
N ALA A 586 28.70 6.19 -39.02
CA ALA A 586 28.82 7.58 -38.60
C ALA A 586 29.32 8.48 -39.74
N LEU A 587 30.31 8.06 -40.51
CA LEU A 587 30.80 8.82 -41.67
C LEU A 587 29.71 8.97 -42.74
N ALA A 588 28.91 7.94 -42.98
CA ALA A 588 27.76 8.01 -43.90
C ALA A 588 26.72 9.02 -43.45
N LEU A 589 26.42 9.11 -42.14
CA LEU A 589 25.55 10.14 -41.58
C LEU A 589 26.11 11.55 -41.83
N ILE A 590 27.39 11.78 -41.50
CA ILE A 590 27.99 13.12 -41.64
C ILE A 590 27.98 13.56 -43.12
N GLU A 591 28.22 12.64 -44.04
CA GLU A 591 28.07 12.91 -45.48
C GLU A 591 26.62 13.31 -45.84
N CYS A 592 25.62 12.56 -45.38
CA CYS A 592 24.20 12.87 -45.64
C CYS A 592 23.81 14.26 -45.13
N VAL A 593 24.26 14.61 -43.92
CA VAL A 593 24.00 15.93 -43.33
C VAL A 593 24.60 17.03 -44.20
N ARG A 594 25.86 16.87 -44.60
CA ARG A 594 26.56 17.87 -45.41
C ARG A 594 25.96 18.04 -46.80
N THR A 595 25.46 16.98 -47.43
CA THR A 595 24.87 17.05 -48.77
C THR A 595 23.45 17.59 -48.76
N THR A 596 22.72 17.44 -47.64
CA THR A 596 21.32 17.85 -47.53
C THR A 596 21.16 19.28 -47.00
N GLN A 597 22.10 19.77 -46.18
CA GLN A 597 22.06 21.14 -45.69
C GLN A 597 22.56 22.16 -46.72
N ALA A 598 21.87 23.30 -46.78
CA ALA A 598 22.26 24.42 -47.65
C ALA A 598 23.58 25.08 -47.21
N GLU A 599 23.87 25.10 -45.90
CA GLU A 599 25.14 25.55 -45.35
C GLU A 599 25.86 24.40 -44.63
N PRO A 600 27.12 24.10 -45.00
CA PRO A 600 27.87 23.03 -44.36
C PRO A 600 28.29 23.42 -42.94
N MET A 601 27.76 22.71 -41.93
CA MET A 601 28.21 22.84 -40.55
C MET A 601 29.38 21.89 -40.23
N PRO A 602 30.32 22.30 -39.36
CA PRO A 602 31.41 21.43 -38.93
C PRO A 602 30.90 20.27 -38.07
N ALA A 603 31.41 19.06 -38.32
CA ALA A 603 31.14 17.88 -37.50
C ALA A 603 32.30 17.63 -36.52
N LEU A 604 31.98 17.37 -35.25
CA LEU A 604 32.97 17.04 -34.21
C LEU A 604 32.90 15.56 -33.85
N VAL A 605 34.02 14.86 -34.00
CA VAL A 605 34.18 13.48 -33.52
C VAL A 605 35.12 13.47 -32.33
N VAL A 606 34.65 12.95 -31.19
CA VAL A 606 35.47 12.74 -30.00
C VAL A 606 35.74 11.26 -29.84
N CYS A 607 37.01 10.87 -29.82
CA CYS A 607 37.44 9.49 -29.66
C CYS A 607 38.74 9.39 -28.82
N PRO A 608 39.06 8.22 -28.26
CA PRO A 608 40.36 7.98 -27.63
C PRO A 608 41.53 8.34 -28.56
N ALA A 609 42.62 8.87 -28.01
CA ALA A 609 43.78 9.32 -28.79
C ALA A 609 44.33 8.25 -29.74
N SER A 610 44.27 6.97 -29.35
CA SER A 610 44.71 5.83 -30.16
C SER A 610 43.87 5.57 -31.41
N LEU A 611 42.65 6.11 -31.51
CA LEU A 611 41.73 5.92 -32.63
C LEU A 611 41.70 7.09 -33.61
N VAL A 612 42.34 8.22 -33.28
CA VAL A 612 42.32 9.43 -34.12
C VAL A 612 42.87 9.15 -35.53
N GLU A 613 44.03 8.50 -35.63
CA GLU A 613 44.62 8.14 -36.92
C GLU A 613 43.75 7.18 -37.73
N ASN A 614 43.01 6.29 -37.04
CA ASN A 614 42.09 5.37 -37.69
C ASN A 614 40.89 6.13 -38.28
N TRP A 615 40.30 7.06 -37.52
CA TRP A 615 39.23 7.92 -38.01
C TRP A 615 39.67 8.77 -39.20
N MET A 616 40.86 9.37 -39.16
CA MET A 616 41.41 10.15 -40.28
C MET A 616 41.58 9.29 -41.54
N ARG A 617 42.11 8.08 -41.39
CA ARG A 617 42.32 7.14 -42.50
C ARG A 617 40.99 6.67 -43.10
N GLU A 618 40.02 6.34 -42.26
CA GLU A 618 38.69 5.91 -42.71
C GLU A 618 37.93 7.06 -43.39
N ALA A 619 37.99 8.27 -42.83
CA ALA A 619 37.39 9.47 -43.45
C ALA A 619 38.01 9.73 -44.83
N GLY A 620 39.34 9.76 -44.95
CA GLY A 620 40.02 9.96 -46.23
C GLY A 620 39.75 8.86 -47.26
N ARG A 621 39.48 7.62 -46.81
CA ARG A 621 39.16 6.50 -47.70
C ARG A 621 37.70 6.50 -48.15
N PHE A 622 36.77 6.69 -47.22
CA PHE A 622 35.34 6.47 -47.46
C PHE A 622 34.57 7.76 -47.76
N VAL A 623 35.06 8.91 -47.34
CA VAL A 623 34.45 10.22 -47.63
C VAL A 623 35.56 11.26 -47.91
N PRO A 624 36.29 11.15 -49.04
CA PRO A 624 37.49 11.95 -49.33
C PRO A 624 37.26 13.47 -49.50
N GLY A 625 36.03 13.95 -49.35
CA GLY A 625 35.69 15.37 -49.36
C GLY A 625 35.44 15.96 -47.97
N LEU A 626 35.45 15.15 -46.91
CA LEU A 626 35.03 15.51 -45.56
C LEU A 626 36.09 16.25 -44.74
#